data_AF-A0A7C2ZN24-F1
#
_entry.id   AF-A0A7C2ZN24-F1
#
_cell.length_a   1.000
_cell.length_b   1.000
_cell.length_c   1.000
_cell.angle_alpha   90.00
_cell.angle_beta   90.00
_cell.angle_gamma   90.00
#
_symmetry.space_group_name_H-M   'P 1'
#
loop_
_entity.id
_entity.type
_entity.pdbx_description
1 polymer ?
#
loop_
_entity_poly.entity_id
_entity_poly.type
_entity_poly.pdbx_seq_one_letter_code
_entity_poly.pdbx_strand_id
1 'polypeptide(L)'
;MLRSHIRQVGLFGVTVEFAPPPDLLSNAVRNFAHTLKEFSKTLQGAAKGLLLVWDDINGLAQRKEFAHWLKSVADETAMARIPVCIVLVGLEEVRGMLIRNNESLARVLLPLDIPLWSEEECAKFFRKAFERVSTKV
;
A
#
# COMPACT_ATOMS: atom_id res chain seq x y z
N MET A 1 19.77 8.67 -4.62
CA MET A 1 20.05 8.02 -3.32
C MET A 1 19.55 6.57 -3.26
N LEU A 2 18.26 6.28 -3.51
CA LEU A 2 17.75 4.88 -3.49
C LEU A 2 18.18 4.04 -4.71
N ARG A 3 18.35 4.66 -5.88
CA ARG A 3 18.73 3.96 -7.13
C ARG A 3 20.08 3.23 -7.06
N SER A 4 21.04 3.69 -6.27
CA SER A 4 22.38 3.08 -6.18
C SER A 4 22.41 1.79 -5.36
N HIS A 5 21.31 1.44 -4.70
CA HIS A 5 21.14 0.20 -3.93
C HIS A 5 20.22 -0.80 -4.65
N ILE A 6 19.79 -0.47 -5.86
CA ILE A 6 19.06 -1.38 -6.74
C ILE A 6 20.11 -2.18 -7.52
N ARG A 7 20.35 -3.43 -7.14
CA ARG A 7 21.03 -4.38 -8.04
C ARG A 7 20.06 -4.67 -9.21
N GLN A 8 20.42 -4.26 -10.41
CA GLN A 8 19.64 -4.41 -11.66
C GLN A 8 19.42 -5.89 -12.05
N VAL A 9 18.54 -6.37 -12.95
CA VAL A 9 17.10 -6.27 -13.35
C VAL A 9 16.85 -7.55 -14.17
N GLY A 10 15.70 -8.21 -14.05
CA GLY A 10 15.22 -9.21 -15.03
C GLY A 10 13.75 -8.98 -15.38
N LEU A 11 13.43 -8.56 -16.60
CA LEU A 11 12.04 -8.46 -17.09
C LEU A 11 11.26 -9.76 -16.78
N PHE A 12 9.97 -9.66 -16.41
CA PHE A 12 9.04 -10.78 -16.09
C PHE A 12 9.08 -11.39 -14.67
N GLY A 13 8.98 -10.59 -13.60
CA GLY A 13 8.79 -11.10 -12.22
C GLY A 13 9.94 -10.80 -11.26
N VAL A 14 10.40 -9.54 -11.23
CA VAL A 14 11.53 -9.11 -10.40
C VAL A 14 11.16 -9.12 -8.91
N THR A 15 11.72 -10.04 -8.15
CA THR A 15 11.93 -9.86 -6.71
C THR A 15 13.13 -8.92 -6.53
N VAL A 16 12.88 -7.69 -6.08
CA VAL A 16 13.95 -6.74 -5.74
C VAL A 16 14.36 -7.01 -4.30
N GLU A 17 15.54 -7.60 -4.10
CA GLU A 17 16.11 -7.71 -2.76
C GLU A 17 16.74 -6.37 -2.37
N PHE A 18 16.01 -5.62 -1.55
CA PHE A 18 16.37 -4.30 -1.08
C PHE A 18 17.05 -4.43 0.29
N ALA A 19 18.39 -4.34 0.31
CA ALA A 19 19.21 -4.38 1.53
C ALA A 19 19.95 -3.05 1.77
N PRO A 20 19.24 -1.92 1.98
CA PRO A 20 19.87 -0.63 2.28
C PRO A 20 20.45 -0.58 3.70
N PRO A 21 21.37 0.36 3.99
CA PRO A 21 21.83 0.64 5.34
C PRO A 21 20.65 1.02 6.27
N PRO A 22 20.66 0.64 7.56
CA PRO A 22 19.59 0.98 8.51
C PRO A 22 19.28 2.47 8.60
N ASP A 23 20.30 3.33 8.50
CA ASP A 23 20.13 4.78 8.52
C ASP A 23 19.32 5.27 7.32
N LEU A 24 19.54 4.66 6.15
CA LEU A 24 18.80 4.96 4.92
C LEU A 24 17.33 4.57 5.06
N LEU A 25 17.03 3.42 5.68
CA LEU A 25 15.65 2.98 5.97
C LEU A 25 14.96 3.95 6.93
N SER A 26 15.64 4.31 8.03
CA SER A 26 15.07 5.22 9.03
C SER A 26 14.77 6.59 8.42
N ASN A 27 15.64 7.07 7.52
CA ASN A 27 15.46 8.33 6.80
C ASN A 27 14.35 8.24 5.75
N ALA A 28 14.21 7.11 5.06
CA ALA A 28 13.13 6.88 4.09
C ALA A 28 11.75 6.86 4.77
N VAL A 29 11.64 6.23 5.95
CA VAL A 29 10.40 6.23 6.74
C VAL A 29 10.09 7.63 7.27
N ARG A 30 11.07 8.34 7.83
CA ARG A 30 10.87 9.71 8.34
C ARG A 30 10.48 10.70 7.25
N ASN A 31 11.05 10.56 6.05
CA ASN A 31 10.83 11.47 4.93
C ASN A 31 9.99 10.79 3.83
N PHE A 32 9.02 9.97 4.22
CA PHE A 32 8.30 9.12 3.27
C PHE A 32 7.53 9.94 2.24
N ALA A 33 6.79 10.97 2.65
CA ALA A 33 6.07 11.84 1.71
C ALA A 33 7.01 12.56 0.75
N HIS A 34 8.16 13.07 1.23
CA HIS A 34 9.19 13.64 0.36
C HIS A 34 9.72 12.61 -0.65
N THR A 35 9.95 11.37 -0.20
CA THR A 35 10.39 10.27 -1.07
C THR A 35 9.33 9.97 -2.14
N LEU A 36 8.05 9.95 -1.80
CA LEU A 36 6.94 9.80 -2.76
C LEU A 36 6.89 10.95 -3.76
N LYS A 37 7.13 12.19 -3.31
CA LYS A 37 7.18 13.37 -4.17
C LYS A 37 8.29 13.24 -5.21
N GLU A 38 9.51 12.92 -4.77
CA GLU A 38 10.64 12.74 -5.70
C GLU A 38 10.39 11.56 -6.64
N PHE A 39 9.84 10.45 -6.14
CA PHE A 39 9.52 9.31 -6.97
C PHE A 39 8.45 9.63 -8.02
N SER A 40 7.34 10.27 -7.64
CA SER A 40 6.28 10.69 -8.57
C SER A 40 6.79 11.64 -9.65
N LYS A 41 7.73 12.55 -9.34
CA LYS A 41 8.40 13.39 -10.34
C LYS A 41 9.16 12.56 -11.38
N THR A 42 9.87 11.51 -10.97
CA THR A 42 10.59 10.64 -11.91
C THR A 42 9.69 9.86 -12.85
N LEU A 43 8.40 9.73 -12.53
CA LEU A 43 7.40 9.04 -13.34
C LEU A 43 6.52 10.01 -14.15
N GLN A 44 6.75 11.32 -14.06
CA GLN A 44 5.99 12.31 -14.83
C GLN A 44 6.08 12.03 -16.33
N GLY A 45 4.92 11.95 -16.98
CA GLY A 45 4.80 11.60 -18.40
C GLY A 45 4.57 10.10 -18.66
N ALA A 46 5.01 9.21 -17.77
CA ALA A 46 4.80 7.76 -17.88
C ALA A 46 3.60 7.27 -17.06
N ALA A 47 3.32 7.92 -15.92
CA ALA A 47 2.19 7.59 -15.04
C ALA A 47 1.51 8.87 -14.55
N LYS A 48 0.21 8.76 -14.24
CA LYS A 48 -0.60 9.87 -13.69
C LYS A 48 -0.48 10.03 -12.18
N GLY A 49 0.06 9.02 -11.49
CA GLY A 49 0.18 9.00 -10.03
C GLY A 49 0.67 7.65 -9.52
N LEU A 50 0.70 7.53 -8.19
CA LEU A 50 1.12 6.35 -7.45
C LEU A 50 -0.10 5.69 -6.79
N LEU A 51 -0.24 4.37 -6.96
CA LEU A 51 -1.15 3.54 -6.18
C LEU A 51 -0.31 2.62 -5.30
N LEU A 52 -0.46 2.76 -3.99
CA LEU A 52 0.18 1.90 -3.00
C LEU A 52 -0.90 1.06 -2.32
N VAL A 53 -0.78 -0.26 -2.38
CA VAL A 53 -1.69 -1.19 -1.71
C VAL A 53 -0.89 -1.91 -0.63
N TRP A 54 -1.28 -1.73 0.63
CA TRP A 54 -0.61 -2.34 1.77
C TRP A 54 -1.53 -3.37 2.39
N ASP A 55 -1.13 -4.63 2.28
CA ASP A 55 -1.79 -5.76 2.93
C ASP A 55 -1.06 -6.13 4.22
N ASP A 56 -1.74 -6.87 5.09
CA ASP A 56 -1.24 -7.39 6.37
C ASP A 56 -0.55 -6.35 7.26
N ILE A 57 -1.11 -5.14 7.33
CA ILE A 57 -0.62 -4.08 8.23
C ILE A 57 -0.92 -4.37 9.72
N ASN A 58 -1.47 -5.53 10.04
CA ASN A 58 -1.94 -5.93 11.37
C ASN A 58 -0.87 -5.75 12.46
N GLY A 59 0.37 -6.17 12.17
CA GLY A 59 1.50 -6.04 13.09
C GLY A 59 1.96 -4.59 13.34
N LEU A 60 1.58 -3.66 12.46
CA LEU A 60 1.88 -2.24 12.57
C LEU A 60 0.71 -1.43 13.15
N ALA A 61 -0.53 -1.81 12.84
CA ALA A 61 -1.74 -1.08 13.24
C ALA A 61 -1.91 -0.95 14.77
N GLN A 62 -1.36 -1.89 15.53
CA GLN A 62 -1.34 -1.85 17.00
C GLN A 62 -0.37 -0.81 17.57
N ARG A 63 0.59 -0.34 16.77
CA ARG A 63 1.64 0.60 17.22
C ARG A 63 1.17 2.04 17.07
N LYS A 64 1.22 2.78 18.17
CA LYS A 64 0.84 4.20 18.19
C LYS A 64 1.69 5.05 17.25
N GLU A 65 2.97 4.74 17.17
CA GLU A 65 3.94 5.41 16.30
C GLU A 65 3.55 5.24 14.82
N PHE A 66 3.06 4.07 14.43
CA PHE A 66 2.62 3.83 13.06
C PHE A 66 1.36 4.63 12.72
N ALA A 67 0.37 4.69 13.63
CA ALA A 67 -0.83 5.49 13.42
C ALA A 67 -0.54 7.01 13.33
N HIS A 68 0.41 7.50 14.13
CA HIS A 68 0.88 8.89 14.00
C HIS A 68 1.63 9.12 12.70
N TRP A 69 2.56 8.22 12.35
CA TRP A 69 3.29 8.30 11.09
C TRP A 69 2.37 8.29 9.87
N LEU A 70 1.38 7.39 9.84
CA LEU A 70 0.41 7.30 8.76
C LEU A 70 -0.37 8.62 8.60
N LYS A 71 -0.74 9.25 9.71
CA LYS A 71 -1.42 10.56 9.69
C LYS A 71 -0.51 11.65 9.12
N SER A 72 0.75 11.70 9.56
CA SER A 72 1.74 12.65 9.03
C SER A 72 1.93 12.45 7.53
N VAL A 73 2.05 11.21 7.06
CA VAL A 73 2.14 10.90 5.62
C VAL A 73 0.91 11.41 4.86
N ALA A 74 -0.30 11.18 5.37
CA ALA A 74 -1.51 11.67 4.73
C ALA A 74 -1.57 13.20 4.67
N ASP A 75 -1.17 13.90 5.73
CA ASP A 75 -1.15 15.36 5.76
C ASP A 75 -0.10 15.93 4.81
N GLU A 76 1.12 15.42 4.86
CA GLU A 76 2.23 15.89 4.03
C GLU A 76 1.96 15.63 2.55
N THR A 77 1.39 14.47 2.19
CA THR A 77 1.04 14.15 0.80
C THR A 77 -0.08 15.04 0.28
N ALA A 78 -1.10 15.34 1.10
CA ALA A 78 -2.17 16.26 0.76
C ALA A 78 -1.67 17.71 0.62
N MET A 79 -0.87 18.21 1.57
CA MET A 79 -0.29 19.56 1.55
C MET A 79 0.62 19.76 0.34
N ALA A 80 1.46 18.78 0.03
CA ALA A 80 2.36 18.83 -1.12
C ALA A 80 1.68 18.47 -2.45
N ARG A 81 0.37 18.15 -2.44
CA ARG A 81 -0.42 17.72 -3.61
C ARG A 81 0.24 16.60 -4.41
N ILE A 82 0.77 15.61 -3.70
CA ILE A 82 1.41 14.44 -4.31
C ILE A 82 0.28 13.56 -4.90
N PRO A 83 0.33 13.18 -6.19
CA PRO A 83 -0.69 12.32 -6.80
C PRO A 83 -0.48 10.87 -6.33
N VAL A 84 -0.89 10.57 -5.10
CA VAL A 84 -0.79 9.25 -4.48
C VAL A 84 -2.12 8.81 -3.88
N CYS A 85 -2.45 7.54 -4.08
CA CYS A 85 -3.52 6.85 -3.38
C CYS A 85 -2.90 5.70 -2.57
N ILE A 86 -3.21 5.65 -1.28
CA ILE A 86 -2.78 4.59 -0.38
C ILE A 86 -4.02 3.80 0.03
N VAL A 87 -4.04 2.51 -0.30
CA VAL A 87 -5.09 1.57 0.06
C VAL A 87 -4.54 0.67 1.15
N LEU A 88 -5.19 0.70 2.31
CA LEU A 88 -4.90 -0.20 3.41
C LEU A 88 -5.88 -1.37 3.33
N VAL A 89 -5.35 -2.59 3.21
CA VAL A 89 -6.13 -3.82 3.19
C VAL A 89 -6.05 -4.43 4.58
N GLY A 90 -7.21 -4.72 5.14
CA GLY A 90 -7.33 -5.28 6.49
C GLY A 90 -8.77 -5.40 6.93
N LEU A 91 -8.95 -6.02 8.08
CA LEU A 91 -10.27 -6.16 8.69
C LEU A 91 -10.69 -4.85 9.38
N GLU A 92 -11.98 -4.73 9.71
CA GLU A 92 -12.52 -3.55 10.39
C GLU A 92 -11.86 -3.33 11.76
N GLU A 93 -11.41 -4.40 12.44
CA GLU A 93 -10.67 -4.31 13.70
C GLU A 93 -9.35 -3.56 13.53
N VAL A 94 -8.70 -3.70 12.38
CA VAL A 94 -7.45 -3.03 12.02
C VAL A 94 -7.69 -1.53 11.89
N ARG A 95 -8.77 -1.15 11.20
CA ARG A 95 -9.20 0.25 11.10
C ARG A 95 -9.50 0.82 12.48
N GLY A 96 -10.22 0.07 13.31
CA GLY A 96 -10.52 0.44 14.69
C GLY A 96 -9.25 0.65 15.54
N MET A 97 -8.24 -0.20 15.41
CA MET A 97 -6.94 -0.04 16.10
C MET A 97 -6.21 1.23 15.69
N LEU A 98 -6.13 1.51 14.38
CA LEU A 98 -5.51 2.72 13.86
C LEU A 98 -6.18 3.98 14.41
N ILE A 99 -7.51 4.03 14.39
CA ILE A 99 -8.29 5.17 14.89
C ILE A 99 -8.11 5.33 16.41
N ARG A 100 -8.10 4.25 17.19
CA ARG A 100 -7.84 4.33 18.65
C ARG A 100 -6.45 4.86 18.95
N ASN A 101 -5.45 4.49 18.16
CA ASN A 101 -4.08 4.98 18.33
C ASN A 101 -3.90 6.44 17.86
N ASN A 102 -4.72 6.90 16.92
CA ASN A 102 -4.76 8.29 16.48
C ASN A 102 -6.15 8.65 15.91
N GLU A 103 -6.99 9.31 16.72
CA GLU A 103 -8.39 9.61 16.37
C GLU A 103 -8.55 10.43 15.08
N SER A 104 -7.54 11.24 14.75
CA SER A 104 -7.56 12.07 13.55
C SER A 104 -7.55 11.25 12.24
N LEU A 105 -7.15 9.98 12.29
CA LEU A 105 -7.21 9.06 11.15
C LEU A 105 -8.66 8.76 10.73
N ALA A 106 -9.64 8.88 11.63
CA ALA A 106 -11.05 8.66 11.29
C ALA A 106 -11.56 9.60 10.18
N ARG A 107 -10.91 10.75 9.99
CA ARG A 107 -11.27 11.74 8.93
C ARG A 107 -10.55 11.47 7.61
N VAL A 108 -9.52 10.64 7.63
CA VAL A 108 -8.62 10.42 6.49
C VAL A 108 -8.85 9.03 5.90
N LEU A 109 -9.15 8.05 6.74
CA LEU A 109 -9.47 6.70 6.32
C LEU A 109 -10.89 6.67 5.74
N LEU A 110 -10.96 6.40 4.43
CA LEU A 110 -12.21 6.19 3.71
C LEU A 110 -12.44 4.69 3.58
N PRO A 111 -13.36 4.10 4.36
CA PRO A 111 -13.58 2.67 4.29
C PRO A 111 -14.29 2.27 3.00
N LEU A 112 -13.84 1.17 2.42
CA LEU A 112 -14.47 0.50 1.29
C LEU A 112 -14.71 -0.94 1.70
N ASP A 113 -15.99 -1.28 1.90
CA ASP A 113 -16.37 -2.63 2.30
C ASP A 113 -16.35 -3.54 1.07
N ILE A 114 -15.64 -4.66 1.18
CA ILE A 114 -15.65 -5.72 0.18
C ILE A 114 -16.59 -6.81 0.67
N PRO A 115 -17.81 -6.92 0.12
CA PRO A 115 -18.75 -7.94 0.55
C PRO A 115 -18.24 -9.34 0.17
N LEU A 116 -18.70 -10.34 0.93
CA LEU A 116 -18.54 -11.73 0.52
C LEU A 116 -19.23 -11.96 -0.81
N TRP A 117 -18.61 -12.77 -1.65
CA TRP A 117 -19.24 -13.23 -2.89
C TRP A 117 -20.51 -14.01 -2.59
N SER A 118 -21.52 -13.76 -3.42
CA SER A 118 -22.71 -14.61 -3.48
C SER A 118 -22.35 -16.03 -3.94
N GLU A 119 -23.23 -16.99 -3.67
CA GLU A 119 -23.07 -18.37 -4.16
C GLU A 119 -22.94 -18.43 -5.69
N GLU A 120 -23.67 -17.57 -6.40
CA GLU A 120 -23.60 -17.49 -7.87
C GLU A 120 -22.23 -16.98 -8.36
N GLU A 121 -21.69 -15.94 -7.72
CA GLU A 121 -20.36 -15.41 -8.02
C GLU A 121 -19.28 -16.45 -7.73
N CYS A 122 -19.38 -17.14 -6.59
CA CYS A 122 -18.50 -18.25 -6.24
C CYS A 122 -18.56 -19.35 -7.31
N ALA A 123 -19.77 -19.82 -7.67
CA ALA A 123 -19.94 -20.86 -8.68
C ALA A 123 -19.36 -20.43 -10.05
N LYS A 124 -19.59 -19.18 -10.46
CA LYS A 124 -19.05 -18.62 -11.70
C LYS A 124 -17.54 -18.50 -11.67
N PHE A 125 -16.96 -18.10 -10.52
CA PHE A 125 -15.53 -18.04 -10.33
C PHE A 125 -14.89 -19.41 -10.48
N PHE A 126 -15.40 -20.42 -9.77
CA PHE A 126 -14.86 -21.78 -9.84
C PHE A 126 -14.99 -22.37 -11.25
N ARG A 127 -16.15 -22.28 -11.89
CA ARG A 127 -16.31 -22.77 -13.29
C ARG A 127 -15.27 -22.16 -14.22
N LYS A 128 -15.12 -20.83 -14.20
CA LYS A 128 -14.11 -20.13 -15.03
C LYS A 128 -12.67 -20.54 -14.68
N ALA A 129 -12.37 -20.75 -13.40
CA ALA A 129 -11.04 -21.16 -12.97
C ALA A 129 -10.71 -22.58 -13.46
N PHE A 130 -11.66 -23.52 -13.37
CA PHE A 130 -11.46 -24.90 -13.82
C PHE A 130 -11.45 -25.04 -15.35
N GLU A 131 -12.28 -24.28 -16.07
CA GLU A 131 -12.24 -24.19 -17.53
C GLU A 131 -10.86 -23.74 -18.04
N ARG A 132 -10.22 -22.77 -17.36
CA ARG A 132 -8.89 -22.27 -17.74
C ARG A 132 -7.78 -23.32 -17.62
N VAL A 133 -7.96 -24.33 -16.77
CA VAL A 133 -6.98 -25.42 -16.58
C VAL A 133 -7.43 -26.73 -17.23
N SER A 134 -8.42 -26.68 -18.12
CA SER A 134 -8.96 -27.85 -18.85
C SER A 134 -9.48 -28.98 -17.95
N THR A 135 -9.84 -28.67 -16.71
CA THR A 135 -10.43 -29.61 -15.77
C THR A 135 -11.95 -29.44 -15.82
N LYS A 136 -12.70 -30.52 -16.12
CA LYS A 136 -14.17 -30.49 -16.08
C LYS A 136 -14.65 -30.69 -14.64
N VAL A 137 -15.60 -29.86 -14.22
CA VAL A 137 -16.37 -29.99 -12.96
C VAL A 137 -17.77 -30.48 -13.31
#